data_AF-K3XHA8-F1
#
_entry.id   AF-K3XHA8-F1
#
_cell.length_a   1.000
_cell.length_b   1.000
_cell.length_c   1.000
_cell.angle_alpha   90.00
_cell.angle_beta   90.00
_cell.angle_gamma   90.00
#
_symmetry.space_group_name_H-M   'P 1'
#
loop_
_entity.id
_entity.type
_entity.pdbx_description
1 polymer ?
#
loop_
_entity_poly.entity_id
_entity_poly.type
_entity_poly.pdbx_seq_one_letter_code
_entity_poly.pdbx_strand_id
1 'polypeptide(L)'
;MGILVNVPTEWKDGRQVGESGNRLKGQLSHFCPLKVIPLWTFRGHSGNAIVEFGKDWNGFRNARTFESHFAAGGYGKKDWIGKKNQGSELYGWFAWAEDYTSPGLIRDHLRKNGDLKSVNDLAKEGARKTDKLVANLANQIEMMGQREQLLQSYNEEIRKMQQLARQHSQKIIDENQKLRSELETKMNELDVRSKQLDELAAKSGYDRRNLEQEKQKNAISSHLKLAALEQQKADENVLKLVEEQKYREKHAALKKILLLEQQLDAKQKLELEIQQLKGKLKVMEHMPGDEDSASKNKINELSEALQEKIDELDGMESLNQTLVIKESKSNIELQEARNELEMYGLLDISGGRAHIGIKRMRELDLKAFSKACRKKCSEEDAEVTAAFLCSKWEAEIKNPDWHPFRIVMADGKEMEIIEDDAKLRGLREEHGEEHGEEHCYSVGELWNFKEDRKVTLKEAVQFVLKQWQTNRRKQR
;
A
#
# COMPACT_ATOMS: atom_id res chain seq x y z
N MET A 1 -41.58 0.98 -106.72
CA MET A 1 -42.61 0.00 -107.12
C MET A 1 -42.38 -0.36 -108.58
N GLY A 2 -42.64 -1.61 -108.97
CA GLY A 2 -42.72 -2.04 -110.36
C GLY A 2 -44.16 -2.12 -110.82
N ILE A 3 -44.38 -2.03 -112.12
CA ILE A 3 -45.66 -2.17 -112.80
C ILE A 3 -45.58 -3.43 -113.63
N LEU A 4 -46.61 -4.26 -113.55
CA LEU A 4 -46.80 -5.45 -114.36
C LEU A 4 -48.14 -5.33 -115.09
N VAL A 5 -48.15 -5.49 -116.42
CA VAL A 5 -49.35 -5.40 -117.25
C VAL A 5 -49.47 -6.63 -118.15
N ASN A 6 -50.63 -6.78 -118.77
CA ASN A 6 -51.01 -7.96 -119.55
C ASN A 6 -51.05 -9.25 -118.72
N VAL A 7 -51.39 -9.13 -117.43
CA VAL A 7 -51.60 -10.29 -116.55
C VAL A 7 -52.79 -11.10 -117.08
N PRO A 8 -52.63 -12.41 -117.34
CA PRO A 8 -53.71 -13.25 -117.86
C PRO A 8 -54.96 -13.18 -116.99
N THR A 9 -56.10 -12.98 -117.66
CA THR A 9 -57.42 -12.96 -117.01
C THR A 9 -58.40 -13.80 -117.81
N GLU A 10 -59.34 -14.42 -117.11
CA GLU A 10 -60.41 -15.23 -117.67
C GLU A 10 -61.76 -14.63 -117.26
N TRP A 11 -62.74 -14.70 -118.15
CA TRP A 11 -64.11 -14.31 -117.82
C TRP A 11 -64.84 -15.49 -117.17
N LYS A 12 -65.20 -15.37 -115.90
CA LYS A 12 -65.95 -16.38 -115.14
C LYS A 12 -67.05 -15.70 -114.32
N ASP A 13 -68.26 -16.25 -114.38
CA ASP A 13 -69.42 -15.80 -113.60
C ASP A 13 -69.68 -14.29 -113.65
N GLY A 14 -69.53 -13.70 -114.84
CA GLY A 14 -69.77 -12.26 -115.07
C GLY A 14 -68.68 -11.32 -114.57
N ARG A 15 -67.50 -11.84 -114.18
CA ARG A 15 -66.34 -11.04 -113.77
C ARG A 15 -65.04 -11.54 -114.41
N GLN A 16 -64.06 -10.65 -114.53
CA GLN A 16 -62.67 -11.00 -114.81
C GLN A 16 -62.01 -11.57 -113.56
N VAL A 17 -61.49 -12.79 -113.66
CA VAL A 17 -60.65 -13.42 -112.63
C VAL A 17 -59.23 -13.59 -113.18
N GLY A 18 -58.23 -13.49 -112.33
CA GLY A 18 -56.82 -13.58 -112.71
C GLY A 18 -55.99 -14.23 -111.61
N GLU A 19 -54.70 -14.41 -111.86
CA GLU A 19 -53.79 -14.97 -110.87
C GLU A 19 -53.75 -14.13 -109.59
N SER A 20 -53.65 -14.80 -108.44
CA SER A 20 -53.51 -14.11 -107.16
C SER A 20 -52.15 -13.41 -107.07
N GLY A 21 -52.09 -12.32 -106.29
CA GLY A 21 -50.83 -11.61 -106.04
C GLY A 21 -49.73 -12.52 -105.46
N ASN A 22 -50.07 -13.51 -104.64
CA ASN A 22 -49.10 -14.47 -104.11
C ASN A 22 -48.52 -15.38 -105.19
N ARG A 23 -49.33 -15.80 -106.16
CA ARG A 23 -48.88 -16.61 -107.30
C ARG A 23 -47.93 -15.81 -108.20
N LEU A 24 -48.30 -14.58 -108.54
CA LEU A 24 -47.45 -13.66 -109.31
C LEU A 24 -46.15 -13.33 -108.55
N LYS A 25 -46.22 -13.14 -107.22
CA LYS A 25 -45.03 -12.94 -106.37
C LYS A 25 -44.08 -14.14 -106.43
N GLY A 26 -44.62 -15.37 -106.46
CA GLY A 26 -43.83 -16.60 -106.61
C GLY A 26 -43.08 -16.66 -107.94
N GLN A 27 -43.76 -16.31 -109.04
CA GLN A 27 -43.14 -16.24 -110.38
C GLN A 27 -42.03 -15.19 -110.45
N LEU A 28 -42.21 -14.05 -109.77
CA LEU A 28 -41.26 -12.94 -109.74
C LEU A 28 -40.24 -13.03 -108.60
N SER A 29 -40.14 -14.18 -107.91
CA SER A 29 -39.37 -14.35 -106.67
C SER A 29 -37.88 -14.00 -106.80
N HIS A 30 -37.29 -14.22 -107.97
CA HIS A 30 -35.89 -13.89 -108.26
C HIS A 30 -35.59 -12.37 -108.25
N PHE A 31 -36.60 -11.52 -108.29
CA PHE A 31 -36.46 -10.07 -108.07
C PHE A 31 -36.64 -9.65 -106.62
N CYS A 32 -36.86 -10.60 -105.71
CA CYS A 32 -37.13 -10.33 -104.30
C CYS A 32 -38.27 -9.30 -104.06
N PRO A 33 -39.44 -9.43 -104.71
CA PRO A 33 -40.59 -8.56 -104.43
C PRO A 33 -41.09 -8.81 -103.01
N LEU A 34 -41.46 -7.74 -102.29
CA LEU A 34 -42.14 -7.85 -101.00
C LEU A 34 -43.59 -8.26 -101.19
N LYS A 35 -44.25 -7.73 -102.21
CA LYS A 35 -45.67 -7.98 -102.49
C LYS A 35 -45.97 -7.78 -103.97
N VAL A 36 -46.94 -8.51 -104.51
CA VAL A 36 -47.54 -8.21 -105.82
C VAL A 36 -49.03 -7.99 -105.60
N ILE A 37 -49.54 -6.87 -106.09
CA ILE A 37 -50.89 -6.38 -105.84
C ILE A 37 -51.62 -6.27 -107.18
N PRO A 38 -52.45 -7.27 -107.55
CA PRO A 38 -53.42 -7.13 -108.62
C PRO A 38 -54.31 -5.90 -108.43
N LEU A 39 -54.48 -5.13 -109.50
CA LEU A 39 -55.40 -3.99 -109.52
C LEU A 39 -56.78 -4.45 -109.99
N TRP A 40 -57.82 -3.98 -109.32
CA TRP A 40 -59.21 -4.43 -109.52
C TRP A 40 -60.10 -3.29 -110.01
N THR A 41 -61.10 -3.65 -110.82
CA THR A 41 -62.21 -2.79 -111.22
C THR A 41 -63.53 -3.39 -110.75
N PHE A 42 -64.63 -2.67 -110.92
CA PHE A 42 -65.98 -3.21 -110.68
C PHE A 42 -66.27 -4.47 -111.52
N ARG A 43 -65.59 -4.65 -112.67
CA ARG A 43 -65.72 -5.83 -113.54
C ARG A 43 -64.79 -6.99 -113.15
N GLY A 44 -63.95 -6.84 -112.13
CA GLY A 44 -62.97 -7.85 -111.70
C GLY A 44 -61.52 -7.43 -111.95
N HIS A 45 -60.64 -8.41 -112.09
CA HIS A 45 -59.19 -8.24 -112.22
C HIS A 45 -58.83 -7.43 -113.47
N SER A 46 -58.08 -6.33 -113.33
CA SER A 46 -57.84 -5.37 -114.43
C SER A 46 -56.80 -5.80 -115.47
N GLY A 47 -56.08 -6.90 -115.21
CA GLY A 47 -54.92 -7.31 -116.02
C GLY A 47 -53.63 -6.55 -115.67
N ASN A 48 -53.69 -5.65 -114.68
CA ASN A 48 -52.53 -4.92 -114.16
C ASN A 48 -52.24 -5.33 -112.71
N ALA A 49 -50.97 -5.34 -112.33
CA ALA A 49 -50.52 -5.55 -110.97
C ALA A 49 -49.35 -4.62 -110.62
N ILE A 50 -49.22 -4.29 -109.33
CA ILE A 50 -48.12 -3.49 -108.78
C ILE A 50 -47.18 -4.40 -107.99
N VAL A 51 -45.88 -4.32 -108.27
CA VAL A 51 -44.83 -5.06 -107.58
C VAL A 51 -44.18 -4.13 -106.55
N GLU A 52 -44.32 -4.44 -105.27
CA GLU A 52 -43.68 -3.69 -104.18
C GLU A 52 -42.31 -4.29 -103.85
N PHE A 53 -41.31 -3.42 -103.69
CA PHE A 53 -39.94 -3.78 -103.30
C PHE A 53 -39.59 -3.11 -101.95
N GLY A 54 -38.43 -3.47 -101.37
CA GLY A 54 -37.90 -2.82 -100.18
C GLY A 54 -37.84 -1.29 -100.29
N LYS A 55 -37.98 -0.59 -99.16
CA LYS A 55 -37.90 0.88 -99.10
C LYS A 55 -36.46 1.41 -99.06
N ASP A 56 -35.48 0.51 -98.99
CA ASP A 56 -34.06 0.79 -98.90
C ASP A 56 -33.37 0.76 -100.28
N TRP A 57 -32.06 1.05 -100.30
CA TRP A 57 -31.26 1.02 -101.52
C TRP A 57 -31.24 -0.36 -102.20
N ASN A 58 -31.36 -1.44 -101.42
CA ASN A 58 -31.48 -2.79 -101.96
C ASN A 58 -32.82 -2.99 -102.68
N GLY A 59 -33.93 -2.52 -102.09
CA GLY A 59 -35.23 -2.54 -102.75
C GLY A 59 -35.26 -1.73 -104.04
N PHE A 60 -34.59 -0.57 -104.09
CA PHE A 60 -34.41 0.19 -105.33
C PHE A 60 -33.61 -0.61 -106.38
N ARG A 61 -32.50 -1.26 -105.99
CA ARG A 61 -31.69 -2.11 -106.89
C ARG A 61 -32.50 -3.30 -107.43
N ASN A 62 -33.29 -3.94 -106.58
CA ASN A 62 -34.17 -5.05 -106.96
C ASN A 62 -35.20 -4.61 -108.00
N ALA A 63 -35.82 -3.44 -107.79
CA ALA A 63 -36.79 -2.88 -108.72
C ALA A 63 -36.17 -2.49 -110.08
N ARG A 64 -34.92 -2.00 -110.09
CA ARG A 64 -34.16 -1.74 -111.32
C ARG A 64 -33.77 -3.02 -112.06
N THR A 65 -33.51 -4.10 -111.33
CA THR A 65 -33.24 -5.42 -111.91
C THR A 65 -34.50 -5.99 -112.58
N PHE A 66 -35.66 -5.85 -111.93
CA PHE A 66 -36.97 -6.19 -112.49
C PHE A 66 -37.21 -5.47 -113.83
N GLU A 67 -37.04 -4.15 -113.87
CA GLU A 67 -37.21 -3.37 -115.10
C GLU A 67 -36.25 -3.79 -116.20
N SER A 68 -34.97 -3.99 -115.85
CA SER A 68 -33.94 -4.37 -116.82
C SER A 68 -34.22 -5.72 -117.46
N HIS A 69 -34.76 -6.68 -116.70
CA HIS A 69 -35.13 -7.99 -117.21
C HIS A 69 -36.23 -7.93 -118.28
N PHE A 70 -37.34 -7.24 -117.99
CA PHE A 70 -38.44 -7.10 -118.95
C PHE A 70 -38.02 -6.28 -120.18
N ALA A 71 -37.22 -5.23 -119.99
CA ALA A 71 -36.67 -4.46 -121.10
C ALA A 71 -35.75 -5.31 -122.00
N ALA A 72 -34.88 -6.14 -121.42
CA ALA A 72 -33.98 -7.02 -122.18
C ALA A 72 -34.74 -8.10 -122.98
N GLY A 73 -35.89 -8.54 -122.48
CA GLY A 73 -36.77 -9.48 -123.19
C GLY A 73 -37.64 -8.85 -124.28
N GLY A 74 -37.61 -7.53 -124.48
CA GLY A 74 -38.55 -6.84 -125.39
C GLY A 74 -39.99 -6.79 -124.88
N TYR A 75 -40.13 -6.79 -123.54
CA TYR A 75 -41.38 -6.73 -122.80
C TYR A 75 -41.41 -5.55 -121.81
N GLY A 76 -40.66 -4.48 -122.12
CA GLY A 76 -40.66 -3.25 -121.32
C GLY A 76 -41.82 -2.32 -121.67
N LYS A 77 -41.88 -1.17 -120.99
CA LYS A 77 -42.91 -0.13 -121.22
C LYS A 77 -42.98 0.33 -122.69
N LYS A 78 -41.82 0.54 -123.32
CA LYS A 78 -41.74 0.98 -124.73
C LYS A 78 -42.34 -0.06 -125.68
N ASP A 79 -42.06 -1.33 -125.43
CA ASP A 79 -42.58 -2.45 -126.22
C ASP A 79 -44.10 -2.59 -126.05
N TRP A 80 -44.59 -2.42 -124.82
CA TRP A 80 -46.03 -2.41 -124.51
C TRP A 80 -46.78 -1.32 -125.30
N ILE A 81 -46.26 -0.09 -125.29
CA ILE A 81 -46.86 1.03 -126.02
C ILE A 81 -46.81 0.80 -127.54
N GLY A 82 -45.71 0.23 -128.05
CA GLY A 82 -45.53 -0.02 -129.48
C GLY A 82 -46.39 -1.16 -130.07
N LYS A 83 -46.62 -2.24 -129.30
CA LYS A 83 -47.29 -3.47 -129.79
C LYS A 83 -48.82 -3.45 -129.72
N LYS A 84 -49.46 -2.39 -129.21
CA LYS A 84 -50.93 -2.22 -129.13
C LYS A 84 -51.69 -3.49 -128.68
N ASN A 85 -51.21 -4.14 -127.61
CA ASN A 85 -51.80 -5.33 -127.00
C ASN A 85 -51.78 -6.62 -127.84
N GLN A 86 -50.81 -6.79 -128.74
CA GLN A 86 -50.62 -8.07 -129.45
C GLN A 86 -49.75 -9.03 -128.62
N GLY A 87 -50.32 -10.17 -128.20
CA GLY A 87 -49.63 -11.29 -127.55
C GLY A 87 -50.08 -11.60 -126.10
N SER A 88 -49.62 -12.73 -125.57
CA SER A 88 -49.98 -13.26 -124.23
C SER A 88 -48.93 -13.02 -123.14
N GLU A 89 -47.80 -12.38 -123.48
CA GLU A 89 -46.67 -12.21 -122.58
C GLU A 89 -46.87 -11.09 -121.56
N LEU A 90 -46.26 -11.24 -120.37
CA LEU A 90 -46.25 -10.22 -119.34
C LEU A 90 -45.29 -9.07 -119.70
N TYR A 91 -45.71 -7.84 -119.43
CA TYR A 91 -44.85 -6.67 -119.59
C TYR A 91 -44.59 -6.02 -118.23
N GLY A 92 -43.36 -5.58 -118.00
CA GLY A 92 -42.94 -5.06 -116.70
C GLY A 92 -41.97 -3.90 -116.78
N TRP A 93 -42.11 -2.92 -115.89
CA TRP A 93 -41.16 -1.80 -115.75
C TRP A 93 -41.19 -1.18 -114.36
N PHE A 94 -40.16 -0.38 -114.05
CA PHE A 94 -40.14 0.41 -112.82
C PHE A 94 -41.11 1.59 -112.94
N ALA A 95 -41.88 1.89 -111.91
CA ALA A 95 -42.82 3.01 -111.94
C ALA A 95 -42.09 4.36 -111.96
N TRP A 96 -42.18 5.10 -113.07
CA TRP A 96 -41.57 6.41 -113.25
C TRP A 96 -42.57 7.56 -113.03
N ALA A 97 -42.06 8.79 -113.09
CA ALA A 97 -42.88 10.02 -112.98
C ALA A 97 -44.04 10.05 -113.97
N GLU A 98 -43.85 9.49 -115.17
CA GLU A 98 -44.90 9.34 -116.17
C GLU A 98 -46.04 8.45 -115.67
N ASP A 99 -45.75 7.30 -115.06
CA ASP A 99 -46.78 6.38 -114.55
C ASP A 99 -47.50 6.98 -113.32
N TYR A 100 -46.82 7.85 -112.58
CA TYR A 100 -47.37 8.62 -111.46
C TYR A 100 -48.30 9.77 -111.92
N THR A 101 -48.26 10.14 -113.20
CA THR A 101 -49.04 11.25 -113.77
C THR A 101 -50.07 10.79 -114.81
N SER A 102 -49.84 9.67 -115.50
CA SER A 102 -50.73 9.11 -116.52
C SER A 102 -52.10 8.69 -115.95
N PRO A 103 -53.23 9.04 -116.57
CA PRO A 103 -54.55 8.61 -116.08
C PRO A 103 -54.70 7.07 -116.02
N GLY A 104 -55.32 6.55 -114.96
CA GLY A 104 -55.67 5.14 -114.83
C GLY A 104 -55.43 4.55 -113.43
N LEU A 105 -55.81 3.28 -113.28
CA LEU A 105 -55.73 2.55 -112.01
C LEU A 105 -54.32 2.48 -111.42
N ILE A 106 -53.31 2.41 -112.30
CA ILE A 106 -51.90 2.37 -111.91
C ILE A 106 -51.53 3.66 -111.18
N ARG A 107 -51.84 4.83 -111.76
CA ARG A 107 -51.60 6.13 -111.12
C ARG A 107 -52.32 6.26 -109.79
N ASP A 108 -53.60 5.89 -109.75
CA ASP A 108 -54.40 6.03 -108.53
C ASP A 108 -53.82 5.17 -107.40
N HIS A 109 -53.33 3.97 -107.73
CA HIS A 109 -52.62 3.14 -106.77
C HIS A 109 -51.28 3.76 -106.35
N LEU A 110 -50.46 4.23 -107.29
CA LEU A 110 -49.15 4.80 -106.98
C LEU A 110 -49.27 6.02 -106.05
N ARG A 111 -50.18 6.95 -106.32
CA ARG A 111 -50.40 8.15 -105.50
C ARG A 111 -50.94 7.84 -104.11
N LYS A 112 -51.76 6.79 -103.98
CA LYS A 112 -52.30 6.38 -102.69
C LYS A 112 -51.25 5.72 -101.80
N ASN A 113 -50.22 5.12 -102.39
CA ASN A 113 -49.28 4.25 -101.67
C ASN A 113 -47.81 4.72 -101.70
N GLY A 114 -47.52 5.86 -102.32
CA GLY A 114 -46.17 6.42 -102.30
C GLY A 114 -46.07 7.82 -102.90
N ASP A 115 -44.97 8.50 -102.57
CA ASP A 115 -44.60 9.80 -103.12
C ASP A 115 -43.51 9.65 -104.18
N LEU A 116 -43.55 10.51 -105.20
CA LEU A 116 -42.48 10.61 -106.18
C LEU A 116 -41.25 11.28 -105.53
N LYS A 117 -40.12 10.57 -105.49
CA LYS A 117 -38.84 11.09 -104.97
C LYS A 117 -37.72 10.90 -105.98
N SER A 118 -36.77 11.84 -106.03
CA SER A 118 -35.54 11.65 -106.80
C SER A 118 -34.49 10.89 -106.00
N VAL A 119 -33.54 10.26 -106.70
CA VAL A 119 -32.36 9.63 -106.10
C VAL A 119 -31.55 10.63 -105.26
N ASN A 120 -31.48 11.89 -105.72
CA ASN A 120 -30.77 12.96 -105.03
C ASN A 120 -31.43 13.35 -103.70
N ASP A 121 -32.77 13.39 -103.64
CA ASP A 121 -33.50 13.71 -102.42
C ASP A 121 -33.29 12.63 -101.36
N LEU A 122 -33.32 11.35 -101.76
CA LEU A 122 -33.05 10.22 -100.88
C LEU A 122 -31.61 10.22 -100.37
N ALA A 123 -30.64 10.50 -101.24
CA ALA A 123 -29.23 10.62 -100.85
C ALA A 123 -29.01 11.76 -99.84
N LYS A 124 -29.62 12.94 -100.08
CA LYS A 124 -29.55 14.08 -99.15
C LYS A 124 -30.22 13.80 -97.81
N GLU A 125 -31.37 13.11 -97.82
CA GLU A 125 -32.05 12.71 -96.58
C GLU A 125 -31.19 11.75 -95.75
N GLY A 126 -30.54 10.78 -96.41
CA GLY A 126 -29.58 9.87 -95.78
C GLY A 126 -28.39 10.60 -95.18
N ALA A 127 -27.74 11.48 -95.95
CA ALA A 127 -26.60 12.28 -95.48
C ALA A 127 -26.98 13.13 -94.24
N ARG A 128 -28.10 13.85 -94.29
CA ARG A 128 -28.58 14.66 -93.14
C ARG A 128 -28.81 13.83 -91.87
N LYS A 129 -29.35 12.62 -92.02
CA LYS A 129 -29.56 11.70 -90.88
C LYS A 129 -28.22 11.27 -90.28
N THR A 130 -27.25 10.93 -91.12
CA THR A 130 -25.89 10.59 -90.70
C THR A 130 -25.20 11.76 -90.02
N ASP A 131 -25.22 12.95 -90.62
CA ASP A 131 -24.57 14.14 -90.06
C ASP A 131 -25.15 14.51 -88.68
N LYS A 132 -26.47 14.39 -88.51
CA LYS A 132 -27.12 14.61 -87.21
C LYS A 132 -26.66 13.60 -86.17
N LEU A 133 -26.50 12.33 -86.55
CA LEU A 133 -25.99 11.30 -85.65
C LEU A 133 -24.54 11.57 -85.26
N VAL A 134 -23.70 11.93 -86.24
CA VAL A 134 -22.29 12.28 -86.01
C VAL A 134 -22.16 13.48 -85.08
N ALA A 135 -22.95 14.54 -85.30
CA ALA A 135 -22.96 15.72 -84.43
C ALA A 135 -23.38 15.38 -82.99
N ASN A 136 -24.41 14.55 -82.82
CA ASN A 136 -24.85 14.11 -81.49
C ASN A 136 -23.77 13.31 -80.77
N LEU A 137 -23.10 12.38 -81.48
CA LEU A 137 -22.02 11.58 -80.93
C LEU A 137 -20.80 12.44 -80.58
N ALA A 138 -20.44 13.41 -81.42
CA ALA A 138 -19.35 14.35 -81.15
C ALA A 138 -19.61 15.16 -79.87
N ASN A 139 -20.83 15.70 -79.71
CA ASN A 139 -21.23 16.41 -78.49
C ASN A 139 -21.15 15.51 -77.26
N GLN A 140 -21.53 14.23 -77.38
CA GLN A 140 -21.43 13.28 -76.27
C GLN A 140 -19.98 13.00 -75.88
N ILE A 141 -19.08 12.85 -76.86
CA ILE A 141 -17.64 12.67 -76.63
C ILE A 141 -17.05 13.88 -75.90
N GLU A 142 -17.39 15.09 -76.33
CA GLU A 142 -16.93 16.32 -75.69
C GLU A 142 -17.39 16.40 -74.23
N MET A 143 -18.67 16.13 -73.97
CA MET A 143 -19.22 16.08 -72.61
C MET A 143 -18.55 15.02 -71.72
N MET A 144 -18.21 13.86 -72.29
CA MET A 144 -17.45 12.84 -71.57
C MET A 144 -16.03 13.32 -71.24
N GLY A 145 -15.34 13.97 -72.18
CA GLY A 145 -14.02 14.55 -71.94
C GLY A 145 -14.01 15.59 -70.82
N GLN A 146 -15.01 16.47 -70.78
CA GLN A 146 -15.16 17.46 -69.70
C GLN A 146 -15.39 16.78 -68.33
N ARG A 147 -16.21 15.73 -68.29
CA ARG A 147 -16.45 14.94 -67.06
C ARG A 147 -15.18 14.24 -66.59
N GLU A 148 -14.40 13.67 -67.51
CA GLU A 148 -13.12 13.03 -67.18
C GLU A 148 -12.12 14.03 -66.61
N GLN A 149 -12.00 15.23 -67.19
CA GLN A 149 -11.14 16.29 -66.64
C GLN A 149 -11.55 16.71 -65.22
N LEU A 150 -12.86 16.85 -64.97
CA LEU A 150 -13.36 17.16 -63.63
C LEU A 150 -13.06 16.03 -62.63
N LEU A 151 -13.21 14.76 -63.04
CA LEU A 151 -12.85 13.63 -62.19
C LEU A 151 -11.35 13.58 -61.90
N GLN A 152 -10.52 13.94 -62.87
CA GLN A 152 -9.06 14.02 -62.69
C GLN A 152 -8.69 15.09 -61.66
N SER A 153 -9.24 16.30 -61.76
CA SER A 153 -8.96 17.38 -60.81
C SER A 153 -9.44 17.05 -59.39
N TYR A 154 -10.62 16.44 -59.27
CA TYR A 154 -11.13 15.97 -57.98
C TYR A 154 -10.24 14.89 -57.36
N ASN A 155 -9.77 13.93 -58.16
CA ASN A 155 -8.84 12.89 -57.70
C ASN A 155 -7.50 13.46 -57.26
N GLU A 156 -6.99 14.50 -57.92
CA GLU A 156 -5.78 15.21 -57.50
C GLU A 156 -5.95 15.90 -56.15
N GLU A 157 -7.08 16.58 -55.93
CA GLU A 157 -7.37 17.21 -54.63
C GLU A 157 -7.50 16.18 -53.51
N ILE A 158 -8.13 15.03 -53.75
CA ILE A 158 -8.15 13.92 -52.78
C ILE A 158 -6.73 13.47 -52.43
N ARG A 159 -5.84 13.32 -53.42
CA ARG A 159 -4.44 12.93 -53.16
C ARG A 159 -3.71 13.97 -52.31
N LYS A 160 -3.88 15.26 -52.60
CA LYS A 160 -3.30 16.35 -51.80
C LYS A 160 -3.81 16.34 -50.36
N MET A 161 -5.12 16.20 -50.16
CA MET A 161 -5.73 16.12 -48.82
C MET A 161 -5.22 14.90 -48.05
N GLN A 162 -5.14 13.73 -48.69
CA GLN A 162 -4.59 12.52 -48.07
C GLN A 162 -3.11 12.69 -47.69
N GLN A 163 -2.31 13.35 -48.53
CA GLN A 163 -0.91 13.62 -48.24
C GLN A 163 -0.76 14.56 -47.04
N LEU A 164 -1.53 15.66 -47.00
CA LEU A 164 -1.54 16.58 -45.87
C LEU A 164 -1.95 15.89 -44.57
N ALA A 165 -3.01 15.07 -44.61
CA ALA A 165 -3.46 14.30 -43.46
C ALA A 165 -2.35 13.35 -42.95
N ARG A 166 -1.70 12.62 -43.85
CA ARG A 166 -0.57 11.72 -43.51
C ARG A 166 0.60 12.48 -42.89
N GLN A 167 0.97 13.63 -43.45
CA GLN A 167 2.04 14.47 -42.91
C GLN A 167 1.71 14.98 -41.50
N HIS A 168 0.47 15.41 -41.28
CA HIS A 168 0.03 15.86 -39.98
C HIS A 168 0.04 14.73 -38.94
N SER A 169 -0.51 13.56 -39.30
CA SER A 169 -0.46 12.37 -38.44
C SER A 169 0.97 11.95 -38.12
N GLN A 170 1.89 12.01 -39.09
CA GLN A 170 3.29 11.67 -38.84
C GLN A 170 3.94 12.62 -37.82
N LYS A 171 3.71 13.94 -37.95
CA LYS A 171 4.22 14.92 -36.96
C LYS A 171 3.71 14.61 -35.55
N ILE A 172 2.42 14.29 -35.41
CA ILE A 172 1.84 13.91 -34.13
C ILE A 172 2.52 12.65 -33.57
N ILE A 173 2.80 11.66 -34.41
CA ILE A 173 3.50 10.44 -33.99
C ILE A 173 4.92 10.76 -33.50
N ASP A 174 5.66 11.57 -34.26
CA ASP A 174 7.04 11.96 -33.93
C ASP A 174 7.09 12.75 -32.60
N GLU A 175 6.18 13.71 -32.41
CA GLU A 175 6.05 14.47 -31.16
C GLU A 175 5.69 13.56 -29.98
N ASN A 176 4.75 12.63 -30.15
CA ASN A 176 4.40 11.67 -29.11
C ASN A 176 5.56 10.73 -28.75
N GLN A 177 6.35 10.29 -29.73
CA GLN A 177 7.55 9.49 -29.47
C GLN A 177 8.57 10.29 -28.65
N LYS A 178 8.81 11.55 -29.03
CA LYS A 178 9.71 12.44 -28.27
C LYS A 178 9.25 12.62 -26.82
N LEU A 179 7.97 12.92 -26.61
CA LEU A 179 7.40 13.07 -25.26
C LEU A 179 7.50 11.78 -24.44
N ARG A 180 7.31 10.61 -25.06
CA ARG A 180 7.50 9.32 -24.39
C ARG A 180 8.95 9.12 -23.96
N SER A 181 9.92 9.44 -24.82
CA SER A 181 11.34 9.38 -24.46
C SER A 181 11.68 10.36 -23.32
N GLU A 182 11.14 11.58 -23.35
CA GLU A 182 11.33 12.55 -22.26
C GLU A 182 10.72 12.06 -20.93
N LEU A 183 9.50 11.50 -20.96
CA LEU A 183 8.87 10.90 -19.79
C LEU A 183 9.69 9.74 -19.22
N GLU A 184 10.20 8.86 -20.07
CA GLU A 184 11.05 7.74 -19.67
C GLU A 184 12.35 8.24 -19.00
N THR A 185 12.98 9.27 -19.55
CA THR A 185 14.17 9.87 -18.90
C THR A 185 13.84 10.45 -17.52
N LYS A 186 12.71 11.15 -17.38
CA LYS A 186 12.27 11.70 -16.10
C LYS A 186 11.89 10.63 -15.08
N MET A 187 11.29 9.54 -15.52
CA MET A 187 11.00 8.40 -14.66
C MET A 187 12.30 7.79 -14.10
N ASN A 188 13.30 7.58 -14.97
CA ASN A 188 14.61 7.06 -14.54
C ASN A 188 15.35 8.04 -13.61
N GLU A 189 15.30 9.36 -13.87
CA GLU A 189 15.85 10.37 -12.95
C GLU A 189 15.18 10.30 -11.55
N LEU A 190 13.86 10.13 -11.50
CA LEU A 190 13.11 10.01 -10.24
C LEU A 190 13.45 8.73 -9.48
N ASP A 191 13.58 7.59 -10.17
CA ASP A 191 13.98 6.32 -9.57
C ASP A 191 15.36 6.43 -8.91
N VAL A 192 16.32 7.04 -9.60
CA VAL A 192 17.67 7.29 -9.06
C VAL A 192 17.60 8.20 -7.84
N ARG A 193 16.83 9.29 -7.89
CA ARG A 193 16.66 10.19 -6.74
C ARG A 193 15.97 9.50 -5.55
N SER A 194 15.00 8.63 -5.80
CA SER A 194 14.33 7.84 -4.76
C SER A 194 15.35 6.97 -4.02
N LYS A 195 16.19 6.23 -4.76
CA LYS A 195 17.26 5.41 -4.19
C LYS A 195 18.25 6.23 -3.36
N GLN A 196 18.63 7.40 -3.85
CA GLN A 196 19.51 8.32 -3.10
C GLN A 196 18.87 8.81 -1.80
N LEU A 197 17.56 9.10 -1.79
CA LEU A 197 16.84 9.49 -0.59
C LEU A 197 16.76 8.35 0.43
N ASP A 198 16.53 7.12 -0.03
CA ASP A 198 16.53 5.93 0.84
C ASP A 198 17.90 5.71 1.49
N GLU A 199 18.99 5.87 0.72
CA GLU A 199 20.36 5.80 1.24
C GLU A 199 20.65 6.89 2.28
N LEU A 200 20.25 8.14 2.00
CA LEU A 200 20.39 9.26 2.94
C LEU A 200 19.56 9.06 4.21
N ALA A 201 18.34 8.54 4.10
CA ALA A 201 17.49 8.22 5.23
C ALA A 201 18.11 7.12 6.11
N ALA A 202 18.66 6.05 5.49
CA ALA A 202 19.37 5.00 6.20
C ALA A 202 20.60 5.53 6.93
N LYS A 203 21.40 6.38 6.27
CA LYS A 203 22.58 7.02 6.86
C LYS A 203 22.22 7.93 8.02
N SER A 204 21.23 8.81 7.86
CA SER A 204 20.73 9.68 8.93
C SER A 204 20.20 8.86 10.13
N GLY A 205 19.48 7.76 9.85
CA GLY A 205 19.01 6.84 10.89
C GLY A 205 20.16 6.14 11.63
N TYR A 206 21.27 5.85 10.96
CA TYR A 206 22.50 5.34 11.59
C TYR A 206 23.19 6.42 12.43
N ASP A 207 23.43 7.60 11.87
CA ASP A 207 24.10 8.72 12.54
C ASP A 207 23.35 9.14 13.81
N ARG A 208 22.01 9.20 13.75
CA ARG A 208 21.16 9.49 14.91
C ARG A 208 21.31 8.44 16.01
N ARG A 209 21.35 7.15 15.66
CA ARG A 209 21.55 6.06 16.64
C ARG A 209 22.93 6.15 17.29
N ASN A 210 23.96 6.43 16.50
CA ASN A 210 25.32 6.56 17.00
C ASN A 210 25.46 7.75 17.96
N LEU A 211 24.86 8.91 17.60
CA LEU A 211 24.85 10.08 18.47
C LEU A 211 24.13 9.82 19.80
N GLU A 212 23.02 9.08 19.78
CA GLU A 212 22.28 8.70 20.99
C GLU A 212 23.10 7.77 21.89
N GLN A 213 23.80 6.80 21.30
CA GLN A 213 24.73 5.94 22.05
C GLN A 213 25.87 6.75 22.70
N GLU A 214 26.45 7.71 21.99
CA GLU A 214 27.50 8.57 22.56
C GLU A 214 26.96 9.49 23.66
N LYS A 215 25.74 10.01 23.54
CA LYS A 215 25.08 10.74 24.63
C LYS A 215 24.89 9.87 25.87
N GLN A 216 24.45 8.63 25.71
CA GLN A 216 24.28 7.69 26.83
C GLN A 216 25.62 7.37 27.50
N LYS A 217 26.67 7.07 26.71
CA LYS A 217 28.03 6.84 27.25
C LYS A 217 28.55 8.04 28.03
N ASN A 218 28.38 9.25 27.50
CA ASN A 218 28.80 10.48 28.16
C ASN A 218 28.01 10.74 29.45
N ALA A 219 26.70 10.48 29.46
CA ALA A 219 25.88 10.56 30.68
C ALA A 219 26.36 9.57 31.75
N ILE A 220 26.59 8.31 31.38
CA ILE A 220 27.16 7.29 32.27
C ILE A 220 28.53 7.73 32.80
N SER A 221 29.42 8.23 31.93
CA SER A 221 30.74 8.75 32.33
C SER A 221 30.62 9.91 33.33
N SER A 222 29.68 10.83 33.11
CA SER A 222 29.41 11.92 34.04
C SER A 222 28.87 11.41 35.39
N HIS A 223 27.94 10.46 35.38
CA HIS A 223 27.42 9.83 36.59
C HIS A 223 28.52 9.08 37.36
N LEU A 224 29.41 8.37 36.67
CA LEU A 224 30.56 7.70 37.29
C LEU A 224 31.52 8.69 37.94
N LYS A 225 31.80 9.83 37.28
CA LYS A 225 32.61 10.91 37.87
C LYS A 225 31.96 11.51 39.12
N LEU A 226 30.64 11.72 39.09
CA LEU A 226 29.89 12.21 40.25
C LEU A 226 29.91 11.19 41.41
N ALA A 227 29.72 9.90 41.11
CA ALA A 227 29.78 8.84 42.12
C ALA A 227 31.18 8.74 42.74
N ALA A 228 32.25 8.84 41.94
CA ALA A 228 33.62 8.85 42.44
C ALA A 228 33.92 10.04 43.36
N LEU A 229 33.39 11.23 43.02
CA LEU A 229 33.50 12.42 43.89
C LEU A 229 32.74 12.25 45.20
N GLU A 230 31.53 11.68 45.17
CA GLU A 230 30.75 11.43 46.38
C GLU A 230 31.41 10.37 47.27
N GLN A 231 31.97 9.31 46.67
CA GLN A 231 32.77 8.31 47.38
C GLN A 231 33.98 8.95 48.05
N GLN A 232 34.74 9.79 47.34
CA GLN A 232 35.90 10.50 47.91
C GLN A 232 35.50 11.38 49.10
N LYS A 233 34.35 12.05 49.00
CA LYS A 233 33.81 12.88 50.09
C LYS A 233 33.36 12.05 51.28
N ALA A 234 32.74 10.89 51.04
CA ALA A 234 32.38 9.94 52.09
C ALA A 234 33.63 9.40 52.79
N ASP A 235 34.67 9.02 52.04
CA ASP A 235 35.94 8.54 52.57
C ASP A 235 36.64 9.61 53.42
N GLU A 236 36.63 10.89 52.99
CA GLU A 236 37.17 12.00 53.78
C GLU A 236 36.38 12.21 55.09
N ASN A 237 35.05 12.08 55.05
CA ASN A 237 34.22 12.17 56.25
C ASN A 237 34.47 11.02 57.22
N VAL A 238 34.62 9.79 56.71
CA VAL A 238 35.01 8.62 57.53
C VAL A 238 36.37 8.86 58.18
N LEU A 239 37.34 9.41 57.42
CA LEU A 239 38.66 9.75 57.97
C LEU A 239 38.56 10.74 59.14
N LYS A 240 37.77 11.82 58.97
CA LYS A 240 37.51 12.81 60.04
C LYS A 240 36.85 12.17 61.27
N LEU A 241 35.86 11.29 61.08
CA LEU A 241 35.21 10.58 62.17
C LEU A 241 36.18 9.65 62.92
N VAL A 242 37.07 8.96 62.20
CA VAL A 242 38.11 8.11 62.80
C VAL A 242 39.11 8.96 63.59
N GLU A 243 39.50 10.12 63.08
CA GLU A 243 40.38 11.06 63.81
C GLU A 243 39.70 11.62 65.08
N GLU A 244 38.43 12.02 64.98
CA GLU A 244 37.64 12.45 66.14
C GLU A 244 37.51 11.35 67.19
N GLN A 245 37.23 10.11 66.76
CA GLN A 245 37.12 8.97 67.67
C GLN A 245 38.47 8.73 68.37
N LYS A 246 39.58 8.72 67.64
CA LYS A 246 40.93 8.63 68.23
C LYS A 246 41.20 9.75 69.24
N TYR A 247 40.77 10.98 68.95
CA TYR A 247 40.92 12.11 69.88
C TYR A 247 40.09 11.92 71.15
N ARG A 248 38.84 11.48 71.02
CA ARG A 248 37.96 11.17 72.16
C ARG A 248 38.51 10.04 73.02
N GLU A 249 38.99 8.95 72.42
CA GLU A 249 39.59 7.82 73.13
C GLU A 249 40.85 8.25 73.89
N LYS A 250 41.74 9.01 73.25
CA LYS A 250 42.91 9.59 73.92
C LYS A 250 42.52 10.49 75.10
N HIS A 251 41.56 11.37 74.91
CA HIS A 251 41.11 12.28 75.96
C HIS A 251 40.42 11.54 77.13
N ALA A 252 39.64 10.49 76.84
CA ALA A 252 39.06 9.62 77.86
C ALA A 252 40.14 8.87 78.65
N ALA A 253 41.17 8.35 77.98
CA ALA A 253 42.31 7.72 78.62
C ALA A 253 43.06 8.70 79.54
N LEU A 254 43.32 9.93 79.08
CA LEU A 254 43.96 10.98 79.89
C LEU A 254 43.14 11.36 81.13
N LYS A 255 41.82 11.54 80.98
CA LYS A 255 40.93 11.79 82.13
C LYS A 255 40.98 10.66 83.17
N LYS A 256 41.05 9.41 82.70
CA LYS A 256 41.12 8.24 83.58
C LYS A 256 42.45 8.19 84.33
N ILE A 257 43.56 8.53 83.69
CA ILE A 257 44.87 8.66 84.35
C ILE A 257 44.82 9.73 85.44
N LEU A 258 44.30 10.92 85.14
CA LEU A 258 44.20 12.01 86.12
C LEU A 258 43.36 11.61 87.35
N LEU A 259 42.24 10.91 87.14
CA LEU A 259 41.39 10.43 88.24
C LEU A 259 42.12 9.39 89.09
N LEU A 260 42.87 8.49 88.46
CA LEU A 260 43.69 7.49 89.17
C LEU A 260 44.85 8.14 89.93
N GLU A 261 45.48 9.18 89.39
CA GLU A 261 46.49 9.99 90.09
C GLU A 261 45.90 10.66 91.34
N GLN A 262 44.72 11.29 91.22
CA GLN A 262 44.04 11.89 92.38
C GLN A 262 43.64 10.86 93.44
N GLN A 263 43.16 9.69 93.01
CA GLN A 263 42.85 8.59 93.92
C GLN A 263 44.10 8.05 94.61
N LEU A 264 45.22 7.97 93.90
CA LEU A 264 46.49 7.56 94.46
C LEU A 264 47.00 8.56 95.50
N ASP A 265 46.96 9.86 95.19
CA ASP A 265 47.36 10.94 96.11
C ASP A 265 46.49 10.95 97.38
N ALA A 266 45.17 10.78 97.22
CA ALA A 266 44.25 10.69 98.35
C ALA A 266 44.54 9.45 99.21
N LYS A 267 44.83 8.30 98.57
CA LYS A 267 45.21 7.07 99.27
C LYS A 267 46.52 7.24 100.03
N GLN A 268 47.54 7.84 99.43
CA GLN A 268 48.83 8.10 100.07
C GLN A 268 48.69 9.07 101.26
N LYS A 269 47.85 10.10 101.13
CA LYS A 269 47.54 11.02 102.24
C LYS A 269 46.87 10.30 103.42
N LEU A 270 45.89 9.44 103.14
CA LEU A 270 45.24 8.62 104.17
C LEU A 270 46.21 7.63 104.81
N GLU A 271 47.12 7.03 104.02
CA GLU A 271 48.18 6.16 104.55
C GLU A 271 49.13 6.90 105.51
N LEU A 272 49.50 8.14 105.18
CA LEU A 272 50.29 9.01 106.05
C LEU A 272 49.53 9.38 107.33
N GLU A 273 48.24 9.72 107.24
CA GLU A 273 47.39 10.00 108.42
C GLU A 273 47.23 8.77 109.31
N ILE A 274 47.06 7.58 108.73
CA ILE A 274 47.01 6.31 109.46
C ILE A 274 48.35 6.02 110.15
N GLN A 275 49.49 6.26 109.49
CA GLN A 275 50.80 6.09 110.13
C GLN A 275 51.02 7.11 111.25
N GLN A 276 50.58 8.36 111.09
CA GLN A 276 50.64 9.37 112.15
C GLN A 276 49.76 9.00 113.35
N LEU A 277 48.55 8.51 113.11
CA LEU A 277 47.63 8.06 114.16
C LEU A 277 48.15 6.78 114.84
N LYS A 278 48.72 5.82 114.11
CA LYS A 278 49.44 4.67 114.68
C LYS A 278 50.64 5.09 115.53
N GLY A 279 51.41 6.08 115.09
CA GLY A 279 52.51 6.66 115.86
C GLY A 279 52.03 7.28 117.17
N LYS A 280 50.95 8.07 117.14
CA LYS A 280 50.33 8.65 118.34
C LYS A 280 49.77 7.62 119.31
N LEU A 281 49.08 6.59 118.80
CA LEU A 281 48.56 5.47 119.60
C LEU A 281 49.68 4.72 120.32
N LYS A 282 50.79 4.48 119.60
CA LYS A 282 51.97 3.78 120.14
C LYS A 282 52.74 4.61 121.19
N VAL A 283 52.67 5.95 121.11
CA VAL A 283 53.23 6.85 122.13
C VAL A 283 52.35 6.91 123.39
N MET A 284 51.03 6.76 123.24
CA MET A 284 50.10 6.77 124.38
C MET A 284 50.04 5.44 125.15
N GLU A 285 50.44 4.32 124.56
CA GLU A 285 50.54 3.02 125.27
C GLU A 285 51.74 2.92 126.22
N HIS A 286 52.69 3.86 126.20
CA HIS A 286 53.99 3.70 126.87
C HIS A 286 54.32 4.76 127.93
N MET A 287 53.33 5.51 128.45
CA MET A 287 53.53 6.34 129.64
C MET A 287 52.69 5.85 130.83
N PRO A 288 53.31 5.36 131.91
CA PRO A 288 52.63 4.90 133.11
C PRO A 288 52.36 6.08 134.06
N GLY A 289 51.11 6.22 134.52
CA GLY A 289 50.78 7.10 135.65
C GLY A 289 49.41 7.78 135.57
N ASP A 290 48.54 7.32 136.47
CA ASP A 290 47.27 7.85 136.98
C ASP A 290 46.01 7.95 136.08
N GLU A 291 44.98 7.26 136.58
CA GLU A 291 43.59 7.28 136.14
C GLU A 291 43.03 8.70 136.20
N ASP A 292 42.69 9.25 135.03
CA ASP A 292 41.85 10.44 134.99
C ASP A 292 40.83 10.39 133.85
N SER A 293 39.62 10.85 134.20
CA SER A 293 38.36 10.73 133.43
C SER A 293 38.35 11.39 132.04
N ALA A 294 39.43 12.06 131.64
CA ALA A 294 39.60 12.70 130.33
C ALA A 294 39.97 11.71 129.20
N SER A 295 40.64 10.60 129.52
CA SER A 295 41.12 9.61 128.55
C SER A 295 40.00 8.75 127.96
N LYS A 296 38.90 8.57 128.71
CA LYS A 296 37.72 7.80 128.30
C LYS A 296 36.84 8.56 127.28
N ASN A 297 36.74 9.87 127.41
CA ASN A 297 35.95 10.71 126.50
C ASN A 297 36.59 10.82 125.10
N LYS A 298 37.92 10.80 125.03
CA LYS A 298 38.66 10.87 123.75
C LYS A 298 38.59 9.56 122.94
N ILE A 299 38.41 8.43 123.64
CA ILE A 299 38.20 7.12 123.01
C ILE A 299 36.80 7.05 122.39
N ASN A 300 35.78 7.63 123.03
CA ASN A 300 34.41 7.66 122.49
C ASN A 300 34.29 8.54 121.24
N GLU A 301 34.93 9.72 121.20
CA GLU A 301 34.95 10.58 119.98
C GLU A 301 35.54 9.85 118.77
N LEU A 302 36.58 9.04 118.97
CA LEU A 302 37.21 8.29 117.88
C LEU A 302 36.36 7.09 117.41
N SER A 303 35.51 6.52 118.26
CA SER A 303 34.56 5.49 117.85
C SER A 303 33.40 6.05 117.02
N GLU A 304 32.86 7.23 117.38
CA GLU A 304 31.78 7.86 116.60
C GLU A 304 32.24 8.27 115.19
N ALA A 305 33.46 8.81 115.07
CA ALA A 305 34.05 9.13 113.76
C ALA A 305 34.30 7.90 112.87
N LEU A 306 34.51 6.72 113.47
CA LEU A 306 34.64 5.46 112.73
C LEU A 306 33.28 4.95 112.22
N GLN A 307 32.22 5.12 113.02
CA GLN A 307 30.86 4.71 112.66
C GLN A 307 30.29 5.56 111.52
N GLU A 308 30.53 6.88 111.53
CA GLU A 308 30.09 7.81 110.48
C GLU A 308 30.69 7.45 109.10
N LYS A 309 31.93 6.93 109.07
CA LYS A 309 32.61 6.48 107.84
C LYS A 309 32.09 5.15 107.30
N ILE A 310 31.52 4.30 108.17
CA ILE A 310 30.86 3.05 107.74
C ILE A 310 29.50 3.39 107.11
N ASP A 311 28.75 4.31 107.72
CA ASP A 311 27.43 4.73 107.23
C ASP A 311 27.52 5.48 105.87
N GLU A 312 28.59 6.26 105.63
CA GLU A 312 28.87 6.85 104.31
C GLU A 312 29.14 5.80 103.22
N LEU A 313 29.70 4.64 103.59
CA LEU A 313 30.05 3.58 102.65
C LEU A 313 28.81 2.78 102.22
N ASP A 314 27.90 2.49 103.16
CA ASP A 314 26.59 1.88 102.89
C ASP A 314 25.68 2.79 102.05
N GLY A 315 25.73 4.11 102.28
CA GLY A 315 25.03 5.10 101.46
C GLY A 315 25.47 5.10 99.99
N MET A 316 26.76 4.83 99.74
CA MET A 316 27.32 4.76 98.38
C MET A 316 26.92 3.47 97.65
N GLU A 317 26.78 2.35 98.36
CA GLU A 317 26.39 1.06 97.77
C GLU A 317 24.90 1.02 97.39
N SER A 318 24.03 1.64 98.21
CA SER A 318 22.60 1.85 97.94
C SER A 318 22.33 2.70 96.68
N LEU A 319 23.13 3.75 96.46
CA LEU A 319 23.03 4.59 95.27
C LEU A 319 23.36 3.80 93.99
N ASN A 320 24.36 2.93 94.07
CA ASN A 320 24.82 2.13 92.93
C ASN A 320 23.78 1.06 92.54
N GLN A 321 23.15 0.40 93.51
CA GLN A 321 22.04 -0.53 93.25
C GLN A 321 20.80 0.18 92.67
N THR A 322 20.51 1.41 93.09
CA THR A 322 19.40 2.20 92.52
C THR A 322 19.63 2.57 91.05
N LEU A 323 20.89 2.87 90.67
CA LEU A 323 21.26 3.17 89.28
C LEU A 323 21.08 1.95 88.36
N VAL A 324 21.49 0.76 88.80
CA VAL A 324 21.34 -0.50 88.04
C VAL A 324 19.85 -0.86 87.83
N ILE A 325 18.98 -0.61 88.82
CA ILE A 325 17.54 -0.85 88.68
C ILE A 325 16.89 0.15 87.71
N LYS A 326 17.31 1.43 87.69
CA LYS A 326 16.80 2.41 86.73
C LYS A 326 17.24 2.13 85.30
N GLU A 327 18.48 1.68 85.10
CA GLU A 327 18.99 1.30 83.78
C GLU A 327 18.22 0.11 83.19
N SER A 328 18.00 -0.93 83.99
CA SER A 328 17.25 -2.11 83.55
C SER A 328 15.77 -1.79 83.21
N LYS A 329 15.09 -0.95 84.00
CA LYS A 329 13.73 -0.46 83.66
C LYS A 329 13.69 0.35 82.37
N SER A 330 14.64 1.27 82.17
CA SER A 330 14.71 2.07 80.94
C SER A 330 14.96 1.22 79.70
N ASN A 331 15.66 0.08 79.85
CA ASN A 331 15.96 -0.82 78.74
C ASN A 331 14.75 -1.70 78.35
N ILE A 332 13.91 -2.09 79.32
CA ILE A 332 12.64 -2.78 79.08
C ILE A 332 11.66 -1.86 78.33
N GLU A 333 11.51 -0.62 78.77
CA GLU A 333 10.64 0.38 78.12
C GLU A 333 11.06 0.66 76.66
N LEU A 334 12.36 0.69 76.38
CA LEU A 334 12.89 0.86 75.02
C LEU A 334 12.58 -0.33 74.11
N GLN A 335 12.60 -1.55 74.65
CA GLN A 335 12.32 -2.76 73.90
C GLN A 335 10.81 -2.95 73.65
N GLU A 336 9.96 -2.57 74.60
CA GLU A 336 8.50 -2.55 74.42
C GLU A 336 8.07 -1.54 73.35
N ALA A 337 8.61 -0.31 73.39
CA ALA A 337 8.35 0.71 72.37
C ALA A 337 8.78 0.27 70.95
N ARG A 338 9.82 -0.56 70.85
CA ARG A 338 10.30 -1.12 69.58
C ARG A 338 9.33 -2.17 69.01
N ASN A 339 8.84 -3.08 69.84
CA ASN A 339 7.89 -4.11 69.42
C ASN A 339 6.55 -3.51 68.96
N GLU A 340 6.09 -2.45 69.62
CA GLU A 340 4.81 -1.79 69.28
C GLU A 340 4.89 -1.06 67.92
N LEU A 341 6.04 -0.44 67.62
CA LEU A 341 6.34 0.18 66.32
C LEU A 341 6.39 -0.83 65.17
N GLU A 342 6.92 -2.03 65.41
CA GLU A 342 7.02 -3.09 64.40
C GLU A 342 5.66 -3.76 64.11
N MET A 343 4.77 -3.87 65.11
CA MET A 343 3.54 -4.66 64.99
C MET A 343 2.31 -3.87 64.48
N TYR A 344 2.10 -2.62 64.91
CA TYR A 344 0.86 -1.87 64.63
C TYR A 344 1.08 -0.51 63.94
N GLY A 345 2.27 0.10 64.01
CA GLY A 345 2.48 1.51 63.69
C GLY A 345 2.45 1.92 62.21
N LEU A 346 2.59 0.97 61.27
CA LEU A 346 2.80 1.29 59.84
C LEU A 346 1.87 0.57 58.85
N LEU A 347 0.93 -0.28 59.29
CA LEU A 347 -0.05 -0.89 58.38
C LEU A 347 -1.02 0.16 57.79
N ASP A 348 -1.33 1.22 58.53
CA ASP A 348 -2.35 2.22 58.16
C ASP A 348 -1.82 3.46 57.40
N ILE A 349 -0.53 3.50 57.06
CA ILE A 349 0.13 4.67 56.40
C ILE A 349 0.46 4.38 54.92
N SER A 350 -0.05 3.28 54.35
CA SER A 350 0.27 2.79 53.01
C SER A 350 -0.40 3.55 51.85
N GLY A 351 -0.09 4.85 51.71
CA GLY A 351 -0.16 5.54 50.43
C GLY A 351 1.17 5.36 49.69
N GLY A 352 1.18 4.71 48.52
CA GLY A 352 2.33 4.17 47.75
C GLY A 352 3.53 5.07 47.39
N ARG A 353 4.01 5.93 48.30
CA ARG A 353 5.17 6.82 48.13
C ARG A 353 6.01 7.01 49.40
N ALA A 354 5.92 6.08 50.35
CA ALA A 354 6.78 6.06 51.53
C ALA A 354 8.06 5.24 51.24
N HIS A 355 9.21 5.78 51.65
CA HIS A 355 10.54 5.14 51.42
C HIS A 355 10.95 4.19 52.55
N ILE A 356 10.15 4.14 53.62
CA ILE A 356 10.26 3.17 54.72
C ILE A 356 8.98 2.34 54.70
N GLY A 357 9.10 1.02 54.67
CA GLY A 357 7.96 0.11 54.65
C GLY A 357 8.36 -1.34 54.93
N ILE A 358 7.40 -2.25 54.84
CA ILE A 358 7.59 -3.68 55.13
C ILE A 358 7.91 -4.41 53.82
N LYS A 359 9.09 -5.04 53.71
CA LYS A 359 9.48 -5.87 52.54
C LYS A 359 9.03 -7.32 52.77
N ARG A 360 8.33 -7.94 51.81
CA ARG A 360 7.89 -9.36 51.83
C ARG A 360 8.46 -10.09 50.60
N MET A 361 9.13 -11.24 50.77
CA MET A 361 9.76 -11.97 49.65
C MET A 361 8.91 -13.18 49.20
N ARG A 362 8.37 -13.17 47.95
CA ARG A 362 7.85 -14.30 47.12
C ARG A 362 7.03 -13.80 45.87
N GLU A 363 7.66 -13.21 44.86
CA GLU A 363 7.04 -12.95 43.53
C GLU A 363 8.00 -13.35 42.40
N LEU A 364 7.51 -14.07 41.38
CA LEU A 364 8.29 -14.48 40.20
C LEU A 364 8.45 -13.32 39.21
N ASP A 365 9.63 -13.18 38.58
CA ASP A 365 9.88 -12.10 37.61
C ASP A 365 9.31 -12.43 36.21
N LEU A 366 8.17 -11.81 35.91
CA LEU A 366 7.49 -11.90 34.62
C LEU A 366 8.37 -11.49 33.42
N LYS A 367 9.34 -10.57 33.63
CA LYS A 367 10.25 -10.12 32.56
C LYS A 367 11.24 -11.19 32.15
N ALA A 368 11.62 -12.04 33.09
CA ALA A 368 12.55 -13.13 32.91
C ALA A 368 11.96 -14.22 31.99
N PHE A 369 10.72 -14.65 32.25
CA PHE A 369 10.00 -15.60 31.39
C PHE A 369 9.72 -15.04 29.99
N SER A 370 9.39 -13.74 29.88
CA SER A 370 9.17 -13.07 28.58
C SER A 370 10.42 -13.04 27.70
N LYS A 371 11.62 -12.99 28.30
CA LYS A 371 12.91 -13.04 27.59
C LYS A 371 13.21 -14.45 27.09
N ALA A 372 12.86 -15.48 27.85
CA ALA A 372 13.04 -16.88 27.46
C ALA A 372 12.07 -17.30 26.33
N CYS A 373 10.79 -16.93 26.41
CA CYS A 373 9.78 -17.26 25.41
C CYS A 373 10.07 -16.64 24.03
N ARG A 374 10.65 -15.43 24.00
CA ARG A 374 11.05 -14.75 22.76
C ARG A 374 12.12 -15.49 21.94
N LYS A 375 12.86 -16.43 22.53
CA LYS A 375 13.85 -17.24 21.80
C LYS A 375 13.22 -18.40 21.01
N LYS A 376 11.96 -18.75 21.28
CA LYS A 376 11.31 -19.97 20.73
C LYS A 376 10.04 -19.68 19.90
N CYS A 377 9.41 -18.51 20.05
CA CYS A 377 8.15 -18.16 19.37
C CYS A 377 8.17 -16.71 18.82
N SER A 378 7.15 -16.34 18.04
CA SER A 378 6.94 -14.97 17.54
C SER A 378 6.72 -13.97 18.70
N GLU A 379 6.97 -12.68 18.48
CA GLU A 379 6.97 -11.66 19.55
C GLU A 379 5.58 -11.49 20.21
N GLU A 380 4.50 -11.61 19.44
CA GLU A 380 3.12 -11.54 19.94
C GLU A 380 2.72 -12.80 20.74
N ASP A 381 3.23 -13.99 20.36
CA ASP A 381 2.96 -15.24 21.09
C ASP A 381 3.81 -15.35 22.38
N ALA A 382 4.96 -14.68 22.43
CA ALA A 382 5.92 -14.81 23.52
C ALA A 382 5.41 -14.19 24.84
N GLU A 383 4.70 -13.07 24.79
CA GLU A 383 4.12 -12.43 25.99
C GLU A 383 2.98 -13.26 26.58
N VAL A 384 2.09 -13.78 25.72
CA VAL A 384 0.98 -14.66 26.16
C VAL A 384 1.53 -15.96 26.76
N THR A 385 2.55 -16.55 26.13
CA THR A 385 3.19 -17.78 26.61
C THR A 385 3.93 -17.54 27.93
N ALA A 386 4.60 -16.39 28.10
CA ALA A 386 5.29 -16.03 29.34
C ALA A 386 4.30 -15.81 30.50
N ALA A 387 3.18 -15.13 30.25
CA ALA A 387 2.14 -14.94 31.27
C ALA A 387 1.52 -16.27 31.72
N PHE A 388 1.28 -17.19 30.78
CA PHE A 388 0.79 -18.54 31.09
C PHE A 388 1.78 -19.35 31.92
N LEU A 389 3.07 -19.32 31.56
CA LEU A 389 4.14 -20.00 32.30
C LEU A 389 4.32 -19.42 33.72
N CYS A 390 4.33 -18.09 33.88
CA CYS A 390 4.40 -17.47 35.20
C CYS A 390 3.25 -17.90 36.10
N SER A 391 2.01 -17.88 35.60
CA SER A 391 0.83 -18.30 36.36
C SER A 391 0.92 -19.79 36.78
N LYS A 392 1.36 -20.66 35.86
CA LYS A 392 1.57 -22.09 36.14
C LYS A 392 2.62 -22.32 37.23
N TRP A 393 3.77 -21.64 37.16
CA TRP A 393 4.84 -21.81 38.14
C TRP A 393 4.56 -21.12 39.47
N GLU A 394 3.84 -20.01 39.48
CA GLU A 394 3.32 -19.44 40.72
C GLU A 394 2.39 -20.41 41.46
N ALA A 395 1.55 -21.16 40.72
CA ALA A 395 0.68 -22.17 41.31
C ALA A 395 1.47 -23.35 41.89
N GLU A 396 2.53 -23.80 41.19
CA GLU A 396 3.42 -24.87 41.69
C GLU A 396 4.21 -24.42 42.93
N ILE A 397 4.75 -23.19 42.97
CA ILE A 397 5.46 -22.64 44.15
C ILE A 397 4.52 -22.44 45.35
N LYS A 398 3.22 -22.21 45.10
CA LYS A 398 2.18 -22.14 46.12
C LYS A 398 1.70 -23.52 46.58
N ASN A 399 2.10 -24.61 45.91
CA ASN A 399 1.73 -25.97 46.28
C ASN A 399 2.50 -26.40 47.55
N PRO A 400 1.81 -26.67 48.67
CA PRO A 400 2.45 -27.12 49.90
C PRO A 400 3.11 -28.49 49.77
N ASP A 401 2.73 -29.32 48.79
CA ASP A 401 3.26 -30.68 48.62
C ASP A 401 4.53 -30.73 47.75
N TRP A 402 4.98 -29.58 47.21
CA TRP A 402 6.17 -29.49 46.38
C TRP A 402 7.32 -28.78 47.11
N HIS A 403 8.38 -29.52 47.43
CA HIS A 403 9.52 -29.06 48.22
C HIS A 403 10.85 -29.51 47.57
N PRO A 404 11.36 -28.79 46.57
CA PRO A 404 12.57 -29.18 45.84
C PRO A 404 13.88 -28.83 46.56
N PHE A 405 13.84 -28.56 47.87
CA PHE A 405 15.00 -28.17 48.67
C PHE A 405 15.18 -29.12 49.85
N ARG A 406 16.43 -29.45 50.16
CA ARG A 406 16.83 -30.27 51.31
C ARG A 406 17.75 -29.47 52.23
N ILE A 407 17.47 -29.47 53.53
CA ILE A 407 18.29 -28.79 54.54
C ILE A 407 19.56 -29.61 54.80
N VAL A 408 20.73 -28.95 54.74
CA VAL A 408 22.06 -29.51 54.99
C VAL A 408 22.81 -28.58 55.95
N MET A 409 23.57 -29.14 56.89
CA MET A 409 24.33 -28.35 57.87
C MET A 409 25.75 -28.09 57.36
N ALA A 410 26.11 -26.83 57.14
CA ALA A 410 27.46 -26.40 56.81
C ALA A 410 27.91 -25.30 57.79
N ASP A 411 29.05 -25.48 58.46
CA ASP A 411 29.63 -24.56 59.45
C ASP A 411 28.67 -24.10 60.57
N GLY A 412 27.86 -25.03 61.10
CA GLY A 412 26.99 -24.75 62.26
C GLY A 412 25.77 -23.88 61.93
N LYS A 413 25.46 -23.68 60.65
CA LYS A 413 24.27 -22.98 60.17
C LYS A 413 23.51 -23.89 59.19
N GLU A 414 22.20 -23.98 59.35
CA GLU A 414 21.34 -24.70 58.41
C GLU A 414 21.36 -23.99 57.05
N MET A 415 21.69 -24.72 55.98
CA MET A 415 21.63 -24.26 54.59
C MET A 415 20.75 -25.20 53.76
N GLU A 416 19.76 -24.67 53.06
CA GLU A 416 18.97 -25.43 52.08
C GLU A 416 19.69 -25.49 50.74
N ILE A 417 19.89 -26.71 50.22
CA ILE A 417 20.42 -26.98 48.88
C ILE A 417 19.29 -27.52 48.00
N ILE A 418 19.25 -27.09 46.73
CA ILE A 418 18.26 -27.55 45.74
C ILE A 418 18.56 -29.01 45.38
N GLU A 419 17.60 -29.91 45.60
CA GLU A 419 17.71 -31.32 45.21
C GLU A 419 17.31 -31.46 43.73
N ASP A 420 17.91 -32.42 43.00
CA ASP A 420 17.79 -32.61 41.55
C ASP A 420 16.36 -33.05 41.14
N ASP A 421 15.42 -32.11 41.23
CA ASP A 421 13.98 -32.30 41.07
C ASP A 421 13.59 -32.40 39.58
N ALA A 422 12.74 -33.38 39.26
CA ALA A 422 12.33 -33.66 37.89
C ALA A 422 11.57 -32.49 37.23
N LYS A 423 10.81 -31.68 38.00
CA LYS A 423 10.10 -30.51 37.47
C LYS A 423 11.07 -29.36 37.20
N LEU A 424 12.05 -29.11 38.09
CA LEU A 424 13.09 -28.10 37.87
C LEU A 424 14.02 -28.44 36.70
N ARG A 425 14.32 -29.72 36.49
CA ARG A 425 15.09 -30.19 35.34
C ARG A 425 14.34 -29.99 34.02
N GLY A 426 13.04 -30.29 34.01
CA GLY A 426 12.17 -30.01 32.86
C GLY A 426 12.10 -28.51 32.52
N LEU A 427 12.01 -27.64 33.54
CA LEU A 427 12.08 -26.19 33.33
C LEU A 427 13.41 -25.75 32.69
N ARG A 428 14.52 -26.33 33.15
CA ARG A 428 15.87 -26.02 32.65
C ARG A 428 16.07 -26.49 31.21
N GLU A 429 15.58 -27.67 30.84
CA GLU A 429 15.60 -28.19 29.46
C GLU A 429 14.66 -27.42 28.52
N GLU A 430 13.48 -27.01 29.02
CA GLU A 430 12.47 -26.32 28.21
C GLU A 430 12.79 -24.83 28.02
N HIS A 431 13.53 -24.17 28.91
CA HIS A 431 13.71 -22.70 28.85
C HIS A 431 15.14 -22.16 29.05
N GLY A 432 16.14 -23.01 29.32
CA GLY A 432 17.57 -22.64 29.38
C GLY A 432 18.06 -22.18 30.77
N GLU A 433 19.38 -22.25 31.00
CA GLU A 433 20.03 -22.22 32.33
C GLU A 433 20.15 -20.86 33.05
N GLU A 434 19.66 -19.76 32.49
CA GLU A 434 19.61 -18.51 33.26
C GLU A 434 18.33 -18.55 34.09
N HIS A 435 18.38 -19.00 35.35
CA HIS A 435 17.63 -18.49 36.51
C HIS A 435 17.81 -19.43 37.72
N GLY A 436 18.51 -18.92 38.73
CA GLY A 436 18.53 -19.52 40.06
C GLY A 436 19.76 -19.05 40.81
N GLU A 437 19.55 -18.17 41.80
CA GLU A 437 20.26 -18.17 43.08
C GLU A 437 19.69 -17.10 44.03
N GLU A 438 19.64 -17.46 45.32
CA GLU A 438 19.41 -16.64 46.53
C GLU A 438 17.98 -16.50 47.14
N HIS A 439 17.66 -17.52 47.95
CA HIS A 439 17.17 -17.50 49.36
C HIS A 439 15.75 -17.01 49.73
N CYS A 440 15.01 -17.89 50.43
CA CYS A 440 13.64 -17.68 50.90
C CYS A 440 13.52 -17.99 52.42
N TYR A 441 13.11 -17.03 53.25
CA TYR A 441 12.42 -17.23 54.55
C TYR A 441 11.54 -16.01 54.90
N SER A 442 10.42 -16.26 55.58
CA SER A 442 9.31 -15.32 55.81
C SER A 442 9.35 -14.64 57.19
N VAL A 443 9.80 -13.39 57.29
CA VAL A 443 9.47 -12.43 58.39
C VAL A 443 9.43 -11.02 57.78
N GLY A 444 8.36 -10.26 58.01
CA GLY A 444 8.26 -8.88 57.52
C GLY A 444 9.14 -7.94 58.35
N GLU A 445 10.17 -7.34 57.74
CA GLU A 445 11.09 -6.43 58.43
C GLU A 445 10.92 -4.98 57.95
N LEU A 446 11.17 -4.02 58.86
CA LEU A 446 11.14 -2.60 58.55
C LEU A 446 12.36 -2.22 57.69
N TRP A 447 12.10 -1.92 56.42
CA TRP A 447 13.14 -1.73 55.41
C TRP A 447 13.17 -0.30 54.90
N ASN A 448 14.37 0.26 54.78
CA ASN A 448 14.58 1.51 54.07
C ASN A 448 14.84 1.17 52.61
N PHE A 449 13.84 1.35 51.74
CA PHE A 449 13.95 1.04 50.33
C PHE A 449 14.88 1.98 49.55
N LYS A 450 15.27 3.12 50.13
CA LYS A 450 16.29 3.99 49.53
C LYS A 450 17.71 3.48 49.76
N GLU A 451 17.96 2.93 50.95
CA GLU A 451 19.31 2.55 51.39
C GLU A 451 19.54 1.04 51.35
N ASP A 452 18.50 0.28 50.97
CA ASP A 452 18.45 -1.18 50.92
C ASP A 452 19.04 -1.85 52.17
N ARG A 453 18.61 -1.39 53.34
CA ARG A 453 18.98 -1.93 54.66
C ARG A 453 17.84 -1.84 55.68
N LYS A 454 17.99 -2.54 56.80
CA LYS A 454 17.08 -2.42 57.96
C LYS A 454 17.09 -1.00 58.54
N VAL A 455 15.92 -0.53 58.95
CA VAL A 455 15.70 0.80 59.55
C VAL A 455 16.16 0.81 61.01
N THR A 456 16.79 1.91 61.45
CA THR A 456 17.14 2.11 62.87
C THR A 456 15.97 2.72 63.66
N LEU A 457 15.91 2.50 64.98
CA LEU A 457 14.81 3.01 65.83
C LEU A 457 14.66 4.54 65.76
N LYS A 458 15.79 5.27 65.68
CA LYS A 458 15.81 6.72 65.52
C LYS A 458 15.17 7.16 64.19
N GLU A 459 15.44 6.44 63.12
CA GLU A 459 14.86 6.70 61.79
C GLU A 459 13.36 6.38 61.77
N ALA A 460 12.95 5.28 62.40
CA ALA A 460 11.54 4.90 62.53
C ALA A 460 10.74 5.97 63.30
N VAL A 461 11.23 6.41 64.46
CA VAL A 461 10.56 7.44 65.28
C VAL A 461 10.51 8.79 64.55
N GLN A 462 11.59 9.20 63.89
CA GLN A 462 11.61 10.43 63.09
C GLN A 462 10.63 10.38 61.92
N PHE A 463 10.51 9.22 61.27
CA PHE A 463 9.56 9.02 60.19
C PHE A 463 8.12 9.16 60.68
N VAL A 464 7.77 8.50 61.79
CA VAL A 464 6.42 8.57 62.40
C VAL A 464 6.09 10.01 62.84
N LEU A 465 7.01 10.70 63.52
CA LEU A 465 6.83 12.10 63.94
C LEU A 465 6.58 13.04 62.75
N LYS A 466 7.33 12.85 61.66
CA LYS A 466 7.18 13.66 60.44
C LYS A 466 5.84 13.40 59.75
N GLN A 467 5.38 12.16 59.69
CA GLN A 467 4.06 11.82 59.15
C GLN A 467 2.93 12.41 60.01
N TRP A 468 3.03 12.27 61.34
CA TRP A 468 2.04 12.85 62.26
C TRP A 468 1.94 14.38 62.13
N GLN A 469 3.07 15.10 62.07
CA GLN A 469 3.09 16.54 61.84
C GLN A 469 2.48 16.92 60.49
N THR A 470 2.70 16.12 59.44
CA THR A 470 2.17 16.37 58.10
C THR A 470 0.65 16.14 58.05
N ASN A 471 0.13 15.10 58.69
CA ASN A 471 -1.31 14.85 58.77
C ASN A 471 -2.03 15.89 59.63
N ARG A 472 -1.44 16.35 60.73
CA ARG A 472 -2.02 17.39 61.59
C ARG A 472 -2.13 18.76 60.89
N ARG A 473 -1.27 19.05 59.91
CA ARG A 473 -1.36 20.25 59.05
C ARG A 473 -2.40 20.14 57.94
N LYS A 474 -2.91 18.93 57.63
CA LYS A 474 -3.97 18.71 56.63
C LYS A 474 -5.39 18.75 57.23
N GLN A 475 -5.52 18.70 58.57
CA GLN A 475 -6.80 18.75 59.29
C GLN A 475 -7.06 20.09 60.02
N ARG A 476 -6.20 21.08 59.83
CA ARG A 476 -6.45 22.50 60.13
C ARG A 476 -6.53 23.25 58.80
#